data_AF-A0A135L540-F1
#
_entry.id   AF-A0A135L540-F1
#
_cell.length_a   1.000
_cell.length_b   1.000
_cell.length_c   1.000
_cell.angle_alpha   90.00
_cell.angle_beta   90.00
_cell.angle_gamma   90.00
#
_symmetry.space_group_name_H-M   'P 1'
#
loop_
_entity.id
_entity.type
_entity.pdbx_description
1 polymer ?
#
loop_
_entity_poly.entity_id
_entity_poly.type
_entity_poly.pdbx_seq_one_letter_code
_entity_poly.pdbx_strand_id
1 'polypeptide(L)' 'MKIKVKVIAPYEGLRDLVLDLAKEHEDLVVNAEVGDLRKGLEIAKRAEREGYDLLISRGELRHLLGQT' A
#
# COMPACT_ATOMS: atom_id res chain seq x y z
N MET A 1 -19.41 -1.22 -5.83
CA MET A 1 -18.05 -1.40 -6.34
C MET A 1 -17.11 -1.22 -5.17
N LYS A 2 -16.12 -2.09 -4.96
CA LYS A 2 -15.17 -1.95 -3.83
C LYS A 2 -13.86 -1.34 -4.33
N ILE A 3 -13.24 -0.49 -3.53
CA ILE A 3 -11.96 0.16 -3.86
C ILE A 3 -10.82 -0.75 -3.36
N LYS A 4 -9.92 -1.16 -4.25
CA LYS A 4 -8.73 -1.96 -3.92
C LYS A 4 -7.59 -1.04 -3.49
N VAL A 5 -7.15 -1.17 -2.24
CA VAL A 5 -6.10 -0.34 -1.65
C VAL A 5 -4.87 -1.19 -1.33
N LYS A 6 -3.69 -0.79 -1.84
CA LYS A 6 -2.41 -1.34 -1.42
C LYS A 6 -1.74 -0.37 -0.45
N VAL A 7 -1.32 -0.86 0.71
CA VAL A 7 -0.59 -0.08 1.71
C VAL A 7 0.83 -0.63 1.87
N ILE A 8 1.83 0.24 1.77
CA ILE A 8 3.23 -0.06 2.03
C ILE A 8 3.59 0.53 3.39
N ALA A 9 3.61 -0.33 4.39
CA ALA A 9 3.96 0.03 5.75
C ALA A 9 5.49 0.00 5.95
N PRO A 10 6.05 0.93 6.73
CA PRO A 10 7.48 0.96 7.03
C PRO A 10 7.93 -0.06 8.08
N TYR A 11 6.99 -0.63 8.84
CA TYR A 11 7.23 -1.62 9.89
C TYR A 11 5.92 -2.38 10.18
N GLU A 12 6.04 -3.54 10.84
CA GLU A 12 4.94 -4.48 11.04
C GLU A 12 3.76 -3.89 11.82
N GLY A 13 4.02 -3.15 12.90
CA GLY A 13 2.95 -2.55 13.70
C GLY A 13 1.99 -1.65 12.91
N LEU A 14 2.49 -0.90 11.91
CA LEU A 14 1.61 -0.09 11.06
C LEU A 14 0.86 -0.95 10.04
N ARG A 15 1.48 -2.01 9.50
CA ARG A 15 0.79 -2.98 8.63
C ARG A 15 -0.41 -3.57 9.38
N ASP A 16 -0.18 -4.03 10.59
CA ASP A 16 -1.19 -4.73 11.39
C ASP A 16 -2.33 -3.79 11.79
N LEU A 17 -2.00 -2.57 12.23
CA LEU A 17 -2.99 -1.53 12.51
C LEU A 17 -3.88 -1.22 11.29
N VAL A 18 -3.27 -1.09 10.10
CA VAL A 18 -4.01 -0.84 8.86
C VAL A 18 -4.96 -2.00 8.51
N LEU A 19 -4.49 -3.24 8.68
CA LEU A 19 -5.31 -4.42 8.41
C LEU A 19 -6.46 -4.58 9.41
N ASP A 20 -6.24 -4.20 10.67
CA ASP A 20 -7.29 -4.19 11.68
C ASP A 20 -8.36 -3.13 11.38
N LEU A 21 -7.96 -1.89 11.09
CA LEU A 21 -8.88 -0.81 10.70
C LEU A 21 -9.67 -1.17 9.42
N ALA A 22 -9.03 -1.85 8.46
CA ALA A 22 -9.69 -2.26 7.23
C ALA A 22 -10.90 -3.18 7.46
N LYS A 23 -10.95 -3.91 8.58
CA LYS A 23 -12.10 -4.77 8.93
C LYS A 23 -13.37 -3.97 9.17
N GLU A 24 -13.26 -2.69 9.50
CA GLU A 24 -14.38 -1.78 9.76
C GLU A 24 -14.92 -1.13 8.46
N HIS A 25 -14.25 -1.36 7.32
CA HIS A 25 -14.56 -0.72 6.04
C HIS A 25 -14.91 -1.75 4.95
N GLU A 26 -16.18 -2.13 4.87
CA GLU A 26 -16.65 -3.16 3.92
C GLU A 26 -16.55 -2.72 2.44
N ASP A 27 -16.50 -1.42 2.18
CA ASP A 27 -16.35 -0.81 0.86
C ASP A 27 -14.90 -0.86 0.33
N LEU A 28 -13.93 -1.16 1.20
CA LEU A 28 -12.52 -1.25 0.87
C LEU A 28 -12.04 -2.70 0.80
N VAL A 29 -11.14 -2.99 -0.13
CA VAL A 29 -10.34 -4.22 -0.16
C VAL A 29 -8.90 -3.81 0.09
N VAL A 30 -8.47 -3.89 1.35
CA VAL A 30 -7.15 -3.43 1.77
C VAL A 30 -6.17 -4.60 1.84
N ASN A 31 -5.01 -4.43 1.21
CA ASN A 31 -3.84 -5.28 1.42
C ASN A 31 -2.68 -4.42 1.91
N ALA A 32 -1.99 -4.85 2.95
CA ALA A 32 -0.84 -4.14 3.51
C ALA A 32 0.41 -5.04 3.49
N GLU A 33 1.56 -4.47 3.11
CA GLU A 33 2.85 -5.13 3.09
C GLU A 33 3.93 -4.24 3.72
N VAL A 34 4.93 -4.84 4.38
CA VAL A 34 6.06 -4.09 4.92
C VAL A 34 7.15 -3.94 3.87
N GLY A 35 7.58 -2.70 3.63
CA GLY A 35 8.64 -2.37 2.68
C GLY A 35 9.41 -1.10 3.06
N ASP A 36 10.73 -1.19 2.93
CA ASP A 36 11.61 -0.02 2.85
C ASP A 36 11.49 0.66 1.47
N LEU A 37 12.35 1.64 1.18
CA LEU A 37 12.34 2.36 -0.10
C LEU A 37 12.44 1.45 -1.33
N ARG A 38 13.35 0.47 -1.32
CA ARG A 38 13.60 -0.40 -2.48
C ARG A 38 12.49 -1.41 -2.64
N LYS A 39 12.14 -2.11 -1.56
CA LYS A 39 11.04 -3.09 -1.55
C LYS A 39 9.70 -2.42 -1.81
N GLY A 40 9.50 -1.22 -1.28
CA GLY A 40 8.31 -0.40 -1.52
C GLY A 40 8.12 -0.06 -2.99
N LEU A 41 9.19 0.25 -3.72
CA LEU A 41 9.10 0.51 -5.17
C LEU A 41 8.70 -0.75 -5.95
N GLU A 42 9.22 -1.92 -5.58
CA GLU A 42 8.84 -3.20 -6.18
C GLU A 42 7.35 -3.52 -5.91
N ILE A 43 6.89 -3.32 -4.67
CA ILE A 43 5.49 -3.50 -4.29
C ILE A 43 4.59 -2.53 -5.05
N ALA A 44 4.96 -1.25 -5.15
CA ALA A 44 4.18 -0.23 -5.85
C ALA A 44 3.98 -0.58 -7.33
N LYS A 45 5.08 -0.93 -8.03
CA LYS A 45 5.01 -1.38 -9.43
C LYS A 45 4.18 -2.64 -9.61
N ARG A 46 4.23 -3.55 -8.63
CA ARG A 46 3.39 -4.75 -8.65
C ARG A 46 1.91 -4.40 -8.46
N ALA A 47 1.60 -3.51 -7.52
CA ALA A 47 0.24 -3.07 -7.24
C ALA A 47 -0.43 -2.40 -8.46
N GLU A 48 0.33 -1.62 -9.24
CA GLU A 48 -0.13 -1.06 -10.50
C GLU A 48 -0.53 -2.16 -11.50
N ARG A 49 0.33 -3.17 -11.70
CA ARG A 49 0.03 -4.32 -12.58
C ARG A 49 -1.13 -5.17 -12.08
N GLU A 50 -1.34 -5.24 -10.77
CA GLU A 50 -2.44 -5.97 -10.11
C GLU A 50 -3.76 -5.19 -10.12
N GLY A 51 -3.78 -3.96 -10.67
CA GLY A 51 -4.96 -3.12 -10.79
C GLY A 51 -5.51 -2.68 -9.43
N TYR A 52 -4.64 -2.19 -8.55
CA TYR A 52 -5.08 -1.49 -7.34
C TYR A 52 -5.52 -0.06 -7.69
N ASP A 53 -6.62 0.38 -7.10
CA ASP A 53 -7.18 1.72 -7.32
C ASP A 53 -6.42 2.80 -6.55
N LEU A 54 -5.84 2.43 -5.40
CA LEU A 54 -5.11 3.35 -4.52
C LEU A 54 -3.86 2.69 -3.94
N LEU A 55 -2.77 3.45 -3.91
CA LEU A 55 -1.53 3.12 -3.20
C LEU A 55 -1.31 4.11 -2.06
N ILE A 56 -1.12 3.60 -0.83
CA ILE A 56 -0.76 4.38 0.35
C ILE A 56 0.64 3.98 0.79
N SER A 57 1.52 4.94 1.00
CA SER A 57 2.85 4.71 1.57
C SER A 57 3.28 5.88 2.44
N ARG A 58 4.37 5.70 3.18
CA ARG A 58 4.95 6.78 4.00
C ARG A 58 6.20 7.35 3.31
N GLY A 59 6.17 8.66 3.03
CA GLY A 59 7.36 9.46 2.74
C GLY A 59 8.03 9.22 1.38
N GLU A 60 9.35 9.05 1.41
CA GLU A 60 10.29 9.22 0.28
C GLU A 60 9.96 8.39 -0.96
N LEU A 61 9.19 7.30 -0.82
CA LEU A 61 8.75 6.46 -1.94
C LEU A 61 8.00 7.26 -3.02
N ARG A 62 7.26 8.31 -2.64
CA ARG A 62 6.56 9.17 -3.60
C ARG A 62 7.50 9.87 -4.58
N HIS A 63 8.71 10.23 -4.13
CA HIS A 63 9.68 10.90 -4.98
C HIS A 63 10.23 9.98 -6.09
N LEU A 64 10.30 8.67 -5.83
CA LEU A 64 10.77 7.67 -6.81
C LEU A 64 9.71 7.33 -7.86
N LEU A 65 8.44 7.26 -7.46
CA LEU A 65 7.34 6.95 -8.37
C LEU A 65 7.04 8.08 -9.36
N GLY A 66 7.29 9.35 -9.00
CA GLY A 66 7.13 10.48 -9.91
C GLY A 66 8.25 10.62 -10.97
N GLN A 67 9.26 9.75 -10.93
CA GLN A 67 10.42 9.78 -11.85
C GLN A 67 10.43 8.63 -12.86
N THR A 68 9.45 7.74 -12.81
CA THR A 68 9.26 6.62 -13.74
C THR A 68 8.12 6.88 -14.70
#